data_AF-A0A357BT58-F1
#
_entry.id   AF-A0A357BT58-F1
#
_cell.length_a   1.000
_cell.length_b   1.000
_cell.length_c   1.000
_cell.angle_alpha   90.00
_cell.angle_beta   90.00
_cell.angle_gamma   90.00
#
_symmetry.space_group_name_H-M   'P 1'
#
loop_
_entity.id
_entity.type
_entity.pdbx_description
1 polymer ?
#
loop_
_entity_poly.entity_id
_entity_poly.type
_entity_poly.pdbx_seq_one_letter_code
_entity_poly.pdbx_strand_id
1 'polypeptide(L)' 'MKITKDMIVEDVLTKYPETLNVFVKQGHCFGLLSNVVARKSLAKLVTIETACKLHFINLEKLVKELNEVVEKKG' A
#
# COMPACT_ATOMS: atom_id res chain seq x y z
N MET A 1 8.65 -0.95 -13.37
CA MET A 1 9.31 -0.98 -12.03
C MET A 1 8.48 -1.85 -11.11
N LYS A 2 9.11 -2.61 -10.19
CA LYS A 2 8.40 -3.55 -9.32
C LYS A 2 8.29 -2.99 -7.90
N ILE A 3 7.08 -3.04 -7.33
CA ILE A 3 6.83 -2.70 -5.92
C ILE A 3 7.38 -3.83 -5.05
N THR A 4 8.15 -3.49 -4.01
CA THR A 4 8.68 -4.44 -3.03
C THR A 4 8.14 -4.15 -1.63
N LYS A 5 8.20 -5.14 -0.75
CA LYS A 5 7.67 -5.08 0.62
C LYS A 5 8.35 -4.02 1.51
N ASP A 6 9.59 -3.68 1.20
CA ASP A 6 10.42 -2.72 1.94
C ASP A 6 10.12 -1.27 1.56
N MET A 7 9.32 -1.04 0.52
CA MET A 7 8.90 0.30 0.13
C MET A 7 7.96 0.91 1.17
N ILE A 8 8.13 2.21 1.39
CA ILE A 8 7.23 3.01 2.21
C ILE A 8 5.89 3.15 1.49
N VAL A 9 4.80 3.04 2.26
CA VAL A 9 3.44 3.06 1.68
C VAL A 9 3.15 4.40 0.99
N GLU A 10 3.63 5.53 1.53
CA GLU A 10 3.50 6.83 0.87
C GLU A 10 4.22 6.87 -0.49
N ASP A 11 5.46 6.38 -0.59
CA ASP A 11 6.21 6.38 -1.85
C ASP A 11 5.48 5.59 -2.94
N VAL A 12 4.92 4.44 -2.57
CA VAL A 12 4.12 3.61 -3.49
C VAL A 12 2.86 4.34 -3.93
N LEU A 13 2.12 4.96 -3.01
CA LEU A 13 0.90 5.71 -3.34
C LEU A 13 1.18 6.99 -4.14
N THR A 14 2.34 7.60 -3.94
CA THR A 14 2.77 8.81 -4.68
C THR A 14 3.15 8.45 -6.10
N LYS A 15 3.87 7.33 -6.27
CA LYS A 15 4.35 6.86 -7.56
C LYS A 15 3.29 6.14 -8.39
N TYR A 16 2.40 5.41 -7.72
CA TYR A 16 1.36 4.57 -8.32
C TYR A 16 0.01 4.86 -7.64
N PRO A 17 -0.61 6.01 -7.88
CA PRO A 17 -1.86 6.39 -7.21
C PRO A 17 -3.01 5.39 -7.42
N GLU A 18 -2.99 4.62 -8.51
CA GLU A 18 -3.92 3.52 -8.80
C GLU A 18 -3.88 2.38 -7.78
N THR A 19 -2.76 2.22 -7.07
CA THR A 19 -2.61 1.19 -6.03
C THR A 19 -3.42 1.47 -4.78
N LEU A 20 -3.92 2.71 -4.60
CA LEU A 20 -4.74 3.10 -3.45
C LEU A 20 -5.93 2.16 -3.25
N ASN A 21 -6.59 1.75 -4.34
CA ASN A 21 -7.75 0.86 -4.25
C ASN A 21 -7.36 -0.54 -3.72
N VAL A 22 -6.14 -1.01 -4.01
CA VAL A 22 -5.63 -2.29 -3.50
C VAL A 22 -5.38 -2.21 -2.00
N PHE A 23 -4.80 -1.11 -1.51
CA PHE A 23 -4.60 -0.88 -0.08
C PHE A 23 -5.94 -0.79 0.66
N VAL A 24 -6.87 0.03 0.19
CA VAL A 24 -8.20 0.21 0.82
C VAL A 24 -8.97 -1.11 0.87
N LYS A 25 -8.84 -1.99 -0.13
CA LYS A 25 -9.45 -3.33 -0.13
C LYS A 25 -8.95 -4.25 0.97
N GLN A 26 -7.76 -4.05 1.52
CA GLN A 26 -7.28 -4.86 2.66
C GLN A 26 -7.93 -4.47 4.00
N GLY A 27 -8.90 -3.53 3.99
CA GLY A 27 -9.78 -3.26 5.11
C GLY A 27 -9.27 -2.19 6.08
N HIS A 28 -9.57 -2.37 7.37
CA HIS A 28 -9.43 -1.34 8.42
C HIS A 28 -8.02 -0.75 8.55
N CYS A 29 -6.97 -1.53 8.30
CA CYS A 29 -5.57 -1.09 8.36
C CYS A 29 -5.31 0.14 7.47
N PHE A 30 -5.79 0.08 6.24
CA PHE A 30 -5.58 1.13 5.25
C PHE A 30 -6.83 2.00 5.03
N GLY A 31 -7.93 1.74 5.75
CA GLY A 31 -9.11 2.58 5.74
C GLY A 31 -8.81 4.03 6.14
N LEU A 32 -7.86 4.22 7.08
CA LEU A 32 -7.36 5.54 7.46
C LEU A 32 -6.57 6.23 6.34
N LEU A 33 -5.99 5.46 5.40
CA LEU A 33 -5.32 6.03 4.22
C LEU A 33 -6.30 6.69 3.24
N SER A 34 -7.61 6.40 3.33
CA SER A 34 -8.63 7.14 2.57
C SER A 34 -8.67 8.62 2.95
N ASN A 35 -8.25 8.97 4.17
CA ASN A 35 -8.06 10.36 4.60
C ASN A 35 -6.64 10.84 4.24
N VAL A 36 -6.56 11.91 3.44
CA VAL A 36 -5.30 12.47 2.93
C VAL A 36 -4.36 12.95 4.07
N VAL A 37 -4.91 13.44 5.17
CA VAL A 37 -4.12 13.93 6.33
C VAL A 37 -3.50 12.76 7.10
N ALA A 38 -4.29 11.71 7.35
CA ALA A 38 -3.81 10.49 7.99
C ALA A 38 -2.79 9.74 7.10
N ARG A 39 -3.03 9.69 5.78
CA ARG A 39 -2.09 9.14 4.80
C ARG A 39 -0.73 9.83 4.87
N LYS A 40 -0.69 11.17 4.88
CA LYS A 40 0.55 11.95 4.94
C LYS A 40 1.32 11.82 6.25
N SER A 41 0.71 11.24 7.30
CA SER A 41 1.33 11.08 8.61
C SER A 41 1.73 9.63 8.88
N LEU A 42 0.81 8.68 8.64
CA LEU A 42 1.03 7.26 8.95
C LEU A 42 1.74 6.53 7.82
N ALA A 43 1.40 6.79 6.55
CA ALA A 43 1.96 6.07 5.41
C ALA A 43 3.45 6.38 5.17
N LYS A 44 3.96 7.48 5.73
CA LYS A 44 5.38 7.87 5.67
C LYS A 44 6.28 7.08 6.61
N LEU A 45 5.69 6.52 7.66
CA LEU A 45 6.43 5.93 8.77
C LEU A 45 6.48 4.41 8.70
N VAL A 46 5.77 3.80 7.76
CA VAL A 46 5.63 2.35 7.66
C VAL A 46 5.92 1.85 6.25
N THR A 47 6.64 0.72 6.20
CA THR A 47 6.78 -0.09 4.98
C THR A 47 5.53 -0.94 4.76
N ILE A 48 5.37 -1.47 3.55
CA ILE A 48 4.30 -2.44 3.25
C ILE A 48 4.41 -3.66 4.19
N GLU A 49 5.63 -4.18 4.42
CA GLU A 49 5.84 -5.31 5.33
C GLU A 49 5.36 -5.00 6.75
N THR A 50 5.75 -3.85 7.32
CA THR A 50 5.37 -3.48 8.69
C THR A 50 3.87 -3.30 8.81
N ALA A 51 3.23 -2.64 7.84
CA ALA A 51 1.77 -2.50 7.82
C ALA A 51 1.07 -3.86 7.75
N CYS A 52 1.58 -4.79 6.94
CA CYS A 52 1.00 -6.14 6.87
C CYS A 52 1.17 -6.93 8.17
N LYS A 53 2.35 -6.85 8.82
CA LYS A 53 2.63 -7.54 10.08
C LYS A 53 1.73 -7.07 11.22
N LEU A 54 1.51 -5.75 11.33
CA LEU A 54 0.68 -5.16 12.40
C LEU A 54 -0.80 -5.58 12.30
N HIS A 55 -1.27 -5.90 11.10
CA HIS A 55 -2.69 -6.14 10.82
C HIS A 55 -2.97 -7.54 10.25
N PHE A 56 -2.02 -8.47 10.35
CA PHE A 56 -2.14 -9.85 9.88
C PHE A 56 -2.59 -9.97 8.41
N ILE A 57 -2.13 -9.05 7.56
CA ILE A 57 -2.43 -9.05 6.13
C ILE A 57 -1.41 -9.96 5.42
N ASN A 58 -1.87 -10.72 4.43
CA ASN A 58 -1.00 -11.53 3.59
C ASN A 58 -0.13 -10.62 2.70
N LEU A 59 1.12 -10.44 3.11
CA LEU A 59 2.09 -9.58 2.43
C LEU A 59 2.33 -9.98 0.97
N GLU A 60 2.52 -11.27 0.71
CA GLU A 60 2.83 -11.76 -0.63
C GLU A 60 1.67 -11.51 -1.59
N LYS A 61 0.44 -11.75 -1.12
CA LYS A 61 -0.78 -11.45 -1.86
C LYS A 61 -0.90 -9.95 -2.16
N LEU A 62 -0.66 -9.10 -1.16
CA LEU A 62 -0.75 -7.64 -1.35
C LEU A 62 0.28 -7.16 -2.37
N VAL A 63 1.56 -7.54 -2.21
CA VAL A 63 2.62 -7.12 -3.15
C VAL A 63 2.33 -7.62 -4.56
N LYS A 64 1.78 -8.83 -4.71
CA LYS A 64 1.35 -9.33 -6.01
C LYS A 64 0.25 -8.47 -6.63
N GLU A 65 -0.85 -8.23 -5.90
CA GLU A 65 -1.98 -7.41 -6.38
C GLU A 65 -1.54 -5.98 -6.74
N LEU A 66 -0.63 -5.39 -5.95
CA LEU A 66 -0.06 -4.07 -6.22
C LEU A 66 0.68 -4.03 -7.56
N ASN A 67 1.55 -5.01 -7.81
CA ASN A 67 2.28 -5.09 -9.08
C ASN A 67 1.36 -5.38 -10.27
N GLU A 68 0.37 -6.26 -10.10
CA GLU A 68 -0.61 -6.56 -11.16
C GLU A 68 -1.42 -5.33 -11.58
N VAL A 69 -1.75 -4.44 -10.64
CA VAL A 69 -2.47 -3.19 -10.96
C VAL A 69 -1.56 -2.20 -11.69
N VAL A 70 -0.29 -2.08 -11.30
CA VAL A 70 0.69 -1.23 -11.98
C VAL A 70 0.94 -1.72 -13.40
N GLU A 71 1.11 -3.04 -13.60
CA GLU A 71 1.33 -3.63 -14.93
C GLU A 71 0.12 -3.48 -15.86
N LYS A 72 -1.11 -3.52 -15.34
CA LYS A 72 -2.33 -3.31 -16.14
C LYS A 72 -2.57 -1.86 -16.56
N LYS A 73 -1.87 -0.91 -15.94
CA LYS A 73 -2.01 0.53 -16.19
C LYS A 73 -0.87 1.14 -16.99
N GLY A 74 0.24 0.41 -17.17
CA GLY A 74 1.41 0.83 -17.95
C GLY A 74 1.52 0.11 -19.29
#